data_AF-A0AAF3J4W7-F1
#
_entry.id   AF-A0AAF3J4W7-F1
#
_cell.length_a   1.000
_cell.length_b   1.000
_cell.length_c   1.000
_cell.angle_alpha   90.00
_cell.angle_beta   90.00
_cell.angle_gamma   90.00
#
_symmetry.space_group_name_H-M   'P 1'
#
loop_
_entity.id
_entity.type
_entity.pdbx_description
1 polymer ?
#
loop_
_entity_poly.entity_id
_entity_poly.type
_entity_poly.pdbx_seq_one_letter_code
_entity_poly.pdbx_strand_id
1 'polypeptide(L)'
;MGRCALILVVVPLALSQPNGNLYSDLKNYLPKYDRHHEWMNSGKFQGDIDVNPRLVESARGQIYYNALKNRQLRWPNGAIPYVMDTAFLPNEARTIERAFNSYHRSTCIRFQPRDQETDYLNIVKGYGCYSQVGRTGGKQEISLGRGCLFHEIIVHELMHSVGFWHEHSRADRDDHIRIVWENILPGMKSQFDKVAASLQDLQGEKYDYLSIMHYDSTAFSRNGKNTIETVEEGFTELIGSANDLSKNDIIKINKLYECEAPTQSRKAQKTVVKPPIRGRIRPKIDVVENGSEKCIDHFVDCPHFSQYCKRASFFFVMKSYCPFTCNHC
;
A
#
# COMPACT_ATOMS: atom_id res chain seq x y z
N MET A 1 -31.35 -34.21 -38.42
CA MET A 1 -30.33 -33.14 -38.32
C MET A 1 -31.05 -31.87 -37.87
N GLY A 2 -30.83 -31.44 -36.62
CA GLY A 2 -31.76 -30.57 -35.89
C GLY A 2 -31.29 -29.12 -35.75
N ARG A 3 -31.98 -28.23 -36.48
CA ARG A 3 -32.34 -26.84 -36.21
C ARG A 3 -31.60 -26.04 -35.12
N CYS A 4 -31.17 -24.83 -35.51
CA CYS A 4 -31.05 -23.67 -34.62
C CYS A 4 -32.31 -23.46 -33.78
N ALA A 5 -32.14 -23.05 -32.52
CA ALA A 5 -33.20 -22.50 -31.70
C ALA A 5 -32.73 -21.21 -31.01
N LEU A 6 -33.43 -20.12 -31.31
CA LEU A 6 -33.43 -18.89 -30.52
C LEU A 6 -33.98 -19.24 -29.12
N ILE A 7 -33.34 -18.78 -28.05
CA ILE A 7 -33.98 -18.72 -26.73
C ILE A 7 -33.93 -17.27 -26.24
N LEU A 8 -35.08 -16.61 -26.33
CA LEU A 8 -35.39 -15.47 -25.47
C LEU A 8 -35.41 -15.98 -24.02
N VAL A 9 -34.61 -15.36 -23.15
CA VAL A 9 -34.92 -15.34 -21.72
C VAL A 9 -35.35 -13.91 -21.38
N VAL A 10 -36.54 -13.84 -20.80
CA VAL A 10 -37.28 -12.61 -20.51
C VAL A 10 -36.50 -11.74 -19.51
N VAL A 11 -36.30 -10.46 -19.85
CA VAL A 11 -35.92 -9.44 -18.87
C VAL A 11 -37.17 -9.08 -18.06
N PRO A 12 -37.20 -9.26 -16.73
CA PRO A 12 -38.26 -8.68 -15.93
C PRO A 12 -38.00 -7.17 -15.82
N LEU A 13 -38.96 -6.35 -16.23
CA LEU A 13 -39.01 -4.95 -15.80
C LEU A 13 -39.24 -4.93 -14.28
N ALA A 14 -38.16 -4.81 -13.52
CA ALA A 14 -38.24 -4.46 -12.11
C ALA A 14 -38.61 -2.97 -12.01
N LEU A 15 -39.88 -2.71 -11.71
CA LEU A 15 -40.41 -1.39 -11.42
C LEU A 15 -39.66 -0.75 -10.25
N SER A 16 -39.48 0.56 -10.32
CA SER A 16 -38.88 1.37 -9.25
C SER A 16 -39.60 1.17 -7.91
N GLN A 17 -38.84 0.86 -6.86
CA GLN A 17 -39.21 1.23 -5.49
C GLN A 17 -38.14 2.17 -4.93
N PRO A 18 -38.51 3.38 -4.46
CA PRO A 18 -37.59 4.22 -3.71
C PRO A 18 -37.38 3.64 -2.31
N ASN A 19 -36.22 3.91 -1.70
CA ASN A 19 -35.83 3.56 -0.32
C ASN A 19 -35.15 2.18 -0.09
N GLY A 20 -34.58 1.56 -1.12
CA GLY A 20 -33.55 0.51 -0.94
C GLY A 20 -32.18 1.12 -0.57
N ASN A 21 -31.50 0.57 0.44
CA ASN A 21 -30.14 0.99 0.78
C ASN A 21 -29.15 0.31 -0.18
N LEU A 22 -28.43 1.08 -0.99
CA LEU A 22 -27.45 0.57 -1.97
C LEU A 22 -26.43 -0.41 -1.35
N TYR A 23 -26.13 -0.27 -0.06
CA TYR A 23 -25.22 -1.16 0.68
C TYR A 23 -25.79 -2.57 0.94
N SER A 24 -27.12 -2.74 1.07
CA SER A 24 -27.71 -4.07 1.26
C SER A 24 -27.81 -4.87 -0.04
N ASP A 25 -28.05 -4.19 -1.16
CA ASP A 25 -28.29 -4.86 -2.44
C ASP A 25 -26.99 -5.40 -3.07
N LEU A 26 -25.86 -4.73 -2.81
CA LEU A 26 -24.52 -5.18 -3.18
C LEU A 26 -24.11 -6.52 -2.54
N LYS A 27 -24.59 -6.82 -1.31
CA LYS A 27 -24.28 -8.11 -0.65
C LYS A 27 -24.92 -9.31 -1.34
N ASN A 28 -26.03 -9.14 -2.03
CA ASN A 28 -26.76 -10.24 -2.68
C ASN A 28 -26.23 -10.58 -4.08
N TYR A 29 -25.37 -9.74 -4.66
CA TYR A 29 -24.68 -10.00 -5.93
C TYR A 29 -23.28 -10.61 -5.78
N LEU A 30 -22.77 -10.73 -4.55
CA LEU A 30 -21.56 -11.51 -4.27
C LEU A 30 -21.90 -13.01 -4.39
N PRO A 31 -21.32 -13.74 -5.35
CA PRO A 31 -21.63 -15.15 -5.50
C PRO A 31 -21.07 -15.92 -4.28
N LYS A 32 -21.82 -16.91 -3.78
CA LYS A 32 -21.37 -17.78 -2.67
C LYS A 32 -20.12 -18.54 -3.10
N TYR A 33 -18.94 -18.03 -2.74
CA TYR A 33 -17.65 -18.54 -3.16
C TYR A 33 -16.79 -19.03 -2.00
N ASP A 34 -15.76 -19.78 -2.39
CA ASP A 34 -15.00 -20.70 -1.58
C ASP A 34 -14.22 -20.05 -0.41
N ARG A 35 -14.30 -20.67 0.78
CA ARG A 35 -13.74 -20.13 2.05
C ARG A 35 -12.20 -20.10 2.09
N HIS A 36 -11.52 -20.75 1.15
CA HIS A 36 -10.07 -20.83 1.09
C HIS A 36 -9.31 -19.51 0.80
N HIS A 37 -10.02 -18.40 0.56
CA HIS A 37 -9.42 -17.11 0.17
C HIS A 37 -9.77 -15.95 1.14
N GLU A 38 -10.39 -16.23 2.28
CA GLU A 38 -10.97 -15.21 3.17
C GLU A 38 -9.93 -14.23 3.73
N TRP A 39 -8.70 -14.67 4.00
CA TRP A 39 -7.61 -13.80 4.48
C TRP A 39 -7.07 -12.82 3.41
N MET A 40 -7.25 -13.12 2.11
CA MET A 40 -6.95 -12.18 1.01
C MET A 40 -8.04 -11.13 0.83
N ASN A 41 -9.19 -11.30 1.48
CA ASN A 41 -10.26 -10.31 1.50
C ASN A 41 -10.12 -9.43 2.75
N SER A 42 -9.17 -8.49 2.72
CA SER A 42 -8.99 -7.48 3.78
C SER A 42 -10.21 -6.56 3.96
N GLY A 43 -11.17 -6.60 3.03
CA GLY A 43 -12.28 -5.65 2.94
C GLY A 43 -11.85 -4.24 2.53
N LYS A 44 -10.56 -4.03 2.24
CA LYS A 44 -10.01 -2.77 1.75
C LYS A 44 -10.09 -2.70 0.22
N PHE A 45 -10.09 -1.49 -0.30
CA PHE A 45 -9.95 -1.25 -1.74
C PHE A 45 -8.49 -1.46 -2.14
N GLN A 46 -8.23 -2.17 -3.23
CA GLN A 46 -6.86 -2.52 -3.65
C GLN A 46 -6.01 -3.12 -2.52
N GLY A 47 -6.57 -4.05 -1.74
CA GLY A 47 -5.85 -4.79 -0.70
C GLY A 47 -5.59 -4.04 0.61
N ASP A 48 -5.25 -2.75 0.56
CA ASP A 48 -4.66 -1.97 1.66
C ASP A 48 -5.20 -0.52 1.76
N ILE A 49 -6.10 -0.08 0.87
CA ILE A 49 -6.69 1.27 0.96
C ILE A 49 -8.00 1.27 1.75
N ASP A 50 -7.99 1.95 2.88
CA ASP A 50 -9.16 2.24 3.69
C ASP A 50 -9.89 3.47 3.13
N VAL A 51 -10.92 3.25 2.29
CA VAL A 51 -11.59 4.32 1.54
C VAL A 51 -12.46 5.18 2.46
N ASN A 52 -12.09 6.44 2.63
CA ASN A 52 -12.93 7.44 3.29
C ASN A 52 -14.26 7.60 2.54
N PRO A 53 -15.44 7.36 3.17
CA PRO A 53 -16.74 7.49 2.51
C PRO A 53 -16.99 8.86 1.86
N ARG A 54 -16.40 9.94 2.39
CA ARG A 54 -16.51 11.31 1.83
C ARG A 54 -15.88 11.47 0.43
N LEU A 55 -14.97 10.57 0.02
CA LEU A 55 -14.42 10.55 -1.34
C LEU A 55 -15.47 10.05 -2.35
N VAL A 56 -16.24 9.03 -1.96
CA VAL A 56 -17.13 8.26 -2.85
C VAL A 56 -18.29 9.12 -3.40
N GLU A 57 -18.80 10.06 -2.59
CA GLU A 57 -19.93 10.91 -2.96
C GLU A 57 -19.61 11.94 -4.08
N SER A 58 -18.33 12.18 -4.34
CA SER A 58 -17.86 13.21 -5.30
C SER A 58 -17.66 12.72 -6.74
N ALA A 59 -17.67 11.40 -6.99
CA ALA A 59 -17.18 10.81 -8.24
C ALA A 59 -18.30 10.43 -9.25
N ARG A 60 -18.98 11.44 -9.83
CA ARG A 60 -19.95 11.24 -10.94
C ARG A 60 -19.36 11.56 -12.32
N GLY A 61 -18.68 10.58 -12.92
CA GLY A 61 -18.45 10.45 -14.37
C GLY A 61 -17.31 11.28 -14.98
N GLN A 62 -16.64 10.66 -15.98
CA GLN A 62 -15.58 11.22 -16.85
C GLN A 62 -14.15 11.31 -16.22
N ILE A 63 -13.11 11.53 -17.06
CA ILE A 63 -11.73 10.94 -17.00
C ILE A 63 -10.61 12.03 -16.82
N TYR A 64 -9.34 11.86 -16.39
CA TYR A 64 -8.38 10.75 -16.05
C TYR A 64 -7.60 11.05 -14.72
N TYR A 65 -6.54 10.27 -14.34
CA TYR A 65 -5.30 10.64 -13.54
C TYR A 65 -5.06 10.06 -12.09
N ASN A 66 -3.84 10.12 -11.44
CA ASN A 66 -3.25 9.28 -10.29
C ASN A 66 -3.06 9.82 -8.81
N ALA A 67 -2.51 11.00 -8.54
CA ALA A 67 -2.22 11.54 -7.18
C ALA A 67 -3.34 12.45 -6.62
N LEU A 68 -3.53 12.64 -5.31
CA LEU A 68 -4.70 13.37 -4.79
C LEU A 68 -4.94 14.78 -5.38
N LYS A 69 -6.02 14.88 -6.16
CA LYS A 69 -6.45 16.11 -6.82
C LYS A 69 -7.01 17.14 -5.85
N ASN A 70 -7.76 16.71 -4.84
CA ASN A 70 -8.37 17.60 -3.86
C ASN A 70 -7.31 18.14 -2.87
N ARG A 71 -6.96 19.43 -3.00
CA ARG A 71 -6.03 20.14 -2.10
C ARG A 71 -6.46 20.08 -0.63
N GLN A 72 -7.76 19.98 -0.32
CA GLN A 72 -8.24 19.85 1.06
C GLN A 72 -7.80 18.53 1.70
N LEU A 73 -7.53 17.48 0.93
CA LEU A 73 -7.08 16.17 1.43
C LEU A 73 -5.55 16.05 1.51
N ARG A 74 -4.83 17.16 1.33
CA ARG A 74 -3.39 17.24 1.57
C ARG A 74 -3.13 17.64 3.03
N TRP A 75 -1.95 17.28 3.52
CA TRP A 75 -1.47 17.73 4.82
C TRP A 75 -1.00 19.20 4.75
N PRO A 76 -1.48 20.11 5.63
CA PRO A 76 -1.04 21.50 5.61
C PRO A 76 0.49 21.61 5.68
N ASN A 77 1.08 22.33 4.72
CA ASN A 77 2.53 22.55 4.60
C ASN A 77 3.39 21.27 4.54
N GLY A 78 2.80 20.11 4.24
CA GLY A 78 3.50 18.81 4.30
C GLY A 78 3.86 18.33 5.72
N ALA A 79 3.37 19.01 6.76
CA ALA A 79 3.53 18.58 8.14
C ALA A 79 2.51 17.49 8.47
N ILE A 80 2.99 16.33 8.92
CA ILE A 80 2.16 15.15 9.21
C ILE A 80 2.38 14.77 10.68
N PRO A 81 1.52 15.25 11.59
CA PRO A 81 1.58 14.87 13.00
C PRO A 81 1.27 13.37 13.14
N TYR A 82 2.02 12.66 13.98
CA TYR A 82 1.75 11.26 14.28
C TYR A 82 1.78 10.96 15.78
N VAL A 83 1.01 9.94 16.16
CA VAL A 83 1.21 9.17 17.39
C VAL A 83 1.49 7.72 17.01
N MET A 84 2.27 7.04 17.83
CA MET A 84 2.62 5.64 17.66
C MET A 84 2.08 4.84 18.84
N ASP A 85 1.45 3.71 18.54
CA ASP A 85 0.93 2.77 19.53
C ASP A 85 2.04 2.24 20.45
N THR A 86 1.77 2.22 21.76
CA THR A 86 2.68 1.69 22.78
C THR A 86 2.95 0.19 22.64
N ALA A 87 2.18 -0.53 21.82
CA ALA A 87 2.42 -1.92 21.46
C ALA A 87 3.64 -2.13 20.53
N PHE A 88 4.20 -1.07 19.93
CA PHE A 88 5.45 -1.16 19.17
C PHE A 88 6.67 -1.25 20.09
N LEU A 89 7.49 -2.26 19.88
CA LEU A 89 8.78 -2.42 20.56
C LEU A 89 9.77 -1.33 20.10
N PRO A 90 10.78 -0.97 20.90
CA PRO A 90 11.71 0.11 20.55
C PRO A 90 12.48 -0.09 19.22
N ASN A 91 12.70 -1.33 18.78
CA ASN A 91 13.28 -1.66 17.48
C ASN A 91 12.29 -1.51 16.32
N GLU A 92 11.01 -1.79 16.55
CA GLU A 92 9.93 -1.61 15.58
C GLU A 92 9.67 -0.11 15.36
N ALA A 93 9.58 0.68 16.44
CA ALA A 93 9.49 2.13 16.41
C ALA A 93 10.64 2.76 15.59
N ARG A 94 11.89 2.35 15.86
CA ARG A 94 13.07 2.76 15.05
C ARG A 94 13.03 2.30 13.59
N THR A 95 12.17 1.36 13.22
CA THR A 95 11.99 0.95 11.82
C THR A 95 11.00 1.87 11.12
N ILE A 96 9.93 2.27 11.81
CA ILE A 96 8.98 3.28 11.33
C ILE A 96 9.67 4.66 11.20
N GLU A 97 10.47 5.05 12.19
CA GLU A 97 11.26 6.29 12.14
C GLU A 97 12.29 6.28 11.00
N ARG A 98 12.84 5.11 10.63
CA ARG A 98 13.72 4.99 9.45
C ARG A 98 12.97 5.21 8.15
N ALA A 99 11.74 4.72 8.01
CA ALA A 99 10.89 4.97 6.84
C ALA A 99 10.54 6.47 6.69
N PHE A 100 10.31 7.21 7.79
CA PHE A 100 10.13 8.67 7.73
C PHE A 100 11.31 9.39 7.06
N ASN A 101 12.53 8.87 7.22
CA ASN A 101 13.73 9.50 6.65
C ASN A 101 13.77 9.44 5.11
N SER A 102 13.09 8.49 4.46
CA SER A 102 12.96 8.46 3.00
C SER A 102 12.29 9.73 2.47
N TYR A 103 11.24 10.17 3.17
CA TYR A 103 10.54 11.41 2.89
C TYR A 103 11.36 12.64 3.28
N HIS A 104 11.93 12.64 4.49
CA HIS A 104 12.63 13.82 5.03
C HIS A 104 13.85 14.24 4.19
N ARG A 105 14.56 13.29 3.57
CA ARG A 105 15.79 13.53 2.79
C ARG A 105 15.53 14.21 1.44
N SER A 106 14.42 13.88 0.78
CA SER A 106 14.19 14.17 -0.64
C SER A 106 12.93 14.99 -0.92
N THR A 107 12.13 15.28 0.11
CA THR A 107 10.87 16.03 -0.01
C THR A 107 10.71 17.05 1.11
N CYS A 108 9.67 17.88 1.05
CA CYS A 108 9.24 18.74 2.15
C CYS A 108 8.30 18.06 3.17
N ILE A 109 7.93 16.79 2.99
CA ILE A 109 7.08 16.05 3.94
C ILE A 109 7.78 15.85 5.28
N ARG A 110 7.12 16.19 6.38
CA ARG A 110 7.66 16.08 7.75
C ARG A 110 6.69 15.34 8.66
N PHE A 111 6.91 14.03 8.80
CA PHE A 111 6.38 13.26 9.93
C PHE A 111 6.99 13.79 11.24
N GLN A 112 6.14 14.25 12.16
CA GLN A 112 6.54 14.82 13.45
C GLN A 112 5.67 14.26 14.58
N PRO A 113 6.21 14.05 15.81
CA PRO A 113 5.38 13.71 16.96
C PRO A 113 4.29 14.77 17.16
N ARG A 114 3.04 14.32 17.29
CA ARG A 114 1.89 15.19 17.51
C ARG A 114 1.97 15.88 18.87
N ASP A 115 1.61 17.16 18.91
CA ASP A 115 1.31 17.92 20.13
C ASP A 115 -0.22 18.11 20.23
N GLN A 116 -0.74 19.21 19.69
CA GLN A 116 -2.17 19.60 19.81
C GLN A 116 -2.94 19.53 18.48
N GLU A 117 -2.33 19.07 17.39
CA GLU A 117 -2.97 19.07 16.07
C GLU A 117 -4.25 18.21 16.06
N THR A 118 -5.33 18.71 15.47
CA THR A 118 -6.61 17.97 15.40
C THR A 118 -6.53 16.76 14.49
N ASP A 119 -5.77 16.89 13.40
CA ASP A 119 -5.61 15.90 12.36
C ASP A 119 -4.23 15.26 12.47
N TYR A 120 -4.18 13.93 12.54
CA TYR A 120 -2.93 13.21 12.80
C TYR A 120 -3.02 11.74 12.42
N LEU A 121 -1.88 11.15 12.09
CA LEU A 121 -1.73 9.71 11.91
C LEU A 121 -1.68 9.01 13.27
N ASN A 122 -2.50 7.98 13.43
CA ASN A 122 -2.44 7.03 14.51
C ASN A 122 -1.87 5.72 13.96
N ILE A 123 -0.56 5.53 14.14
CA ILE A 123 0.15 4.35 13.66
C ILE A 123 -0.04 3.23 14.69
N VAL A 124 -0.71 2.14 14.31
CA VAL A 124 -1.11 1.04 15.21
C VAL A 124 -0.52 -0.30 14.82
N LYS A 125 -0.32 -1.16 15.83
CA LYS A 125 0.09 -2.56 15.62
C LYS A 125 -1.14 -3.45 15.38
N GLY A 126 -1.90 -3.12 14.34
CA GLY A 126 -3.20 -3.73 14.03
C GLY A 126 -3.12 -5.03 13.21
N TYR A 127 -4.13 -5.25 12.37
CA TYR A 127 -4.22 -6.41 11.48
C TYR A 127 -4.05 -5.98 10.02
N GLY A 128 -3.12 -6.62 9.32
CA GLY A 128 -2.75 -6.26 7.97
C GLY A 128 -1.93 -4.98 7.88
N CYS A 129 -1.61 -4.61 6.65
CA CYS A 129 -0.99 -3.33 6.29
C CYS A 129 -2.09 -2.55 5.56
N TYR A 130 -2.40 -1.33 6.04
CA TYR A 130 -3.34 -0.45 5.34
C TYR A 130 -3.25 1.00 5.81
N SER A 131 -3.74 1.90 4.96
CA SER A 131 -3.72 3.35 5.16
C SER A 131 -4.92 4.00 4.45
N GLN A 132 -5.31 5.22 4.85
CA GLN A 132 -6.21 6.06 4.04
C GLN A 132 -5.40 6.91 3.07
N VAL A 133 -5.95 7.20 1.88
CA VAL A 133 -5.28 8.09 0.93
C VAL A 133 -5.45 9.56 1.35
N GLY A 134 -4.34 10.20 1.71
CA GLY A 134 -4.26 11.60 2.14
C GLY A 134 -4.73 11.88 3.57
N ARG A 135 -4.92 13.16 3.87
CA ARG A 135 -5.49 13.65 5.12
C ARG A 135 -7.02 13.52 5.10
N THR A 136 -7.57 12.66 5.93
CA THR A 136 -9.03 12.44 6.05
C THR A 136 -9.68 13.30 7.13
N GLY A 137 -8.89 13.83 8.06
CA GLY A 137 -9.29 14.72 9.16
C GLY A 137 -9.52 13.97 10.48
N GLY A 138 -9.18 14.60 11.60
CA GLY A 138 -9.18 13.96 12.91
C GLY A 138 -8.09 12.89 13.06
N LYS A 139 -8.34 11.93 13.96
CA LYS A 139 -7.53 10.72 14.12
C LYS A 139 -7.75 9.79 12.91
N GLN A 140 -6.73 9.60 12.08
CA GLN A 140 -6.77 8.63 10.98
C GLN A 140 -5.74 7.52 11.21
N GLU A 141 -6.06 6.28 10.81
CA GLU A 141 -5.30 5.10 11.22
C GLU A 141 -4.44 4.54 10.09
N ILE A 142 -3.16 4.28 10.40
CA ILE A 142 -2.29 3.41 9.58
C ILE A 142 -2.04 2.14 10.38
N SER A 143 -2.42 0.99 9.80
CA SER A 143 -2.13 -0.31 10.39
C SER A 143 -0.78 -0.80 9.91
N LEU A 144 0.14 -1.00 10.84
CA LEU A 144 1.40 -1.71 10.61
C LEU A 144 1.39 -2.96 11.48
N GLY A 145 0.53 -3.90 11.10
CA GLY A 145 0.37 -5.17 11.77
C GLY A 145 1.59 -6.08 11.65
N ARG A 146 1.44 -7.29 12.18
CA ARG A 146 2.47 -8.32 12.04
C ARG A 146 2.74 -8.61 10.55
N GLY A 147 3.99 -8.41 10.13
CA GLY A 147 4.40 -8.55 8.73
C GLY A 147 4.67 -7.23 8.00
N CYS A 148 4.15 -6.11 8.50
CA CYS A 148 4.23 -4.82 7.83
C CYS A 148 5.49 -4.02 8.18
N LEU A 149 6.30 -4.49 9.14
CA LEU A 149 7.44 -3.77 9.69
C LEU A 149 8.73 -3.92 8.85
N PHE A 150 8.57 -3.93 7.53
CA PHE A 150 9.66 -3.78 6.56
C PHE A 150 9.69 -2.35 6.02
N HIS A 151 10.87 -1.83 5.69
CA HIS A 151 11.05 -0.40 5.37
C HIS A 151 10.21 0.01 4.16
N GLU A 152 10.22 -0.82 3.13
CA GLU A 152 9.49 -0.70 1.87
C GLU A 152 7.96 -0.63 2.08
N ILE A 153 7.39 -1.50 2.93
CA ILE A 153 5.95 -1.49 3.26
C ILE A 153 5.60 -0.22 4.03
N ILE A 154 6.40 0.16 5.04
CA ILE A 154 6.12 1.37 5.81
C ILE A 154 6.20 2.61 4.89
N VAL A 155 7.18 2.67 3.99
CA VAL A 155 7.25 3.75 2.98
C VAL A 155 6.00 3.77 2.10
N HIS A 156 5.49 2.62 1.65
CA HIS A 156 4.27 2.49 0.86
C HIS A 156 3.02 3.01 1.61
N GLU A 157 2.76 2.54 2.84
CA GLU A 157 1.61 2.95 3.65
C GLU A 157 1.63 4.45 4.01
N LEU A 158 2.83 4.98 4.21
CA LEU A 158 3.04 6.42 4.38
C LEU A 158 2.77 7.18 3.07
N MET A 159 3.04 6.61 1.89
CA MET A 159 2.80 7.26 0.60
C MET A 159 1.30 7.37 0.30
N HIS A 160 0.50 6.36 0.68
CA HIS A 160 -0.95 6.49 0.76
C HIS A 160 -1.35 7.69 1.63
N SER A 161 -0.86 7.76 2.87
CA SER A 161 -1.21 8.85 3.79
C SER A 161 -0.78 10.25 3.29
N VAL A 162 0.29 10.33 2.49
CA VAL A 162 0.75 11.56 1.82
C VAL A 162 -0.20 11.97 0.69
N GLY A 163 -0.88 11.02 0.03
CA GLY A 163 -1.94 11.28 -0.92
C GLY A 163 -1.80 10.58 -2.28
N PHE A 164 -1.23 9.38 -2.30
CA PHE A 164 -1.06 8.59 -3.53
C PHE A 164 -1.89 7.32 -3.50
N TRP A 165 -2.35 6.92 -4.68
CA TRP A 165 -2.96 5.62 -4.93
C TRP A 165 -1.92 4.73 -5.61
N HIS A 166 -2.29 3.50 -5.94
CA HIS A 166 -1.40 2.60 -6.66
C HIS A 166 -1.08 3.06 -8.09
N GLU A 167 0.16 2.85 -8.53
CA GLU A 167 0.58 3.17 -9.89
C GLU A 167 -0.18 2.32 -10.93
N HIS A 168 -0.47 1.04 -10.66
CA HIS A 168 -1.29 0.20 -11.56
C HIS A 168 -2.77 0.60 -11.60
N SER A 169 -3.22 1.46 -10.68
CA SER A 169 -4.59 2.00 -10.65
C SER A 169 -4.79 3.21 -11.57
N ARG A 170 -3.69 3.75 -12.11
CA ARG A 170 -3.66 4.88 -13.05
C ARG A 170 -4.69 4.76 -14.16
N ALA A 171 -5.38 5.86 -14.46
CA ALA A 171 -6.34 5.89 -15.57
C ALA A 171 -5.72 5.52 -16.94
N ASP A 172 -4.44 5.89 -17.15
CA ASP A 172 -3.59 5.61 -18.31
C ASP A 172 -2.81 4.28 -18.21
N ARG A 173 -3.02 3.46 -17.17
CA ARG A 173 -2.23 2.22 -16.95
C ARG A 173 -2.30 1.23 -18.11
N ASP A 174 -3.39 1.19 -18.87
CA ASP A 174 -3.56 0.23 -19.98
C ASP A 174 -2.65 0.55 -21.19
N ASP A 175 -2.02 1.73 -21.25
CA ASP A 175 -0.98 2.09 -22.23
C ASP A 175 0.42 1.55 -21.83
N HIS A 176 0.56 1.05 -20.59
CA HIS A 176 1.84 0.68 -19.97
C HIS A 176 1.86 -0.75 -19.44
N ILE A 177 0.72 -1.28 -18.99
CA ILE A 177 0.57 -2.62 -18.46
C ILE A 177 -0.69 -3.32 -18.99
N ARG A 178 -0.61 -4.64 -19.13
CA ARG A 178 -1.71 -5.53 -19.50
C ARG A 178 -2.17 -6.30 -18.27
N ILE A 179 -3.45 -6.16 -17.90
CA ILE A 179 -4.05 -6.99 -16.85
C ILE A 179 -4.48 -8.34 -17.44
N VAL A 180 -3.97 -9.42 -16.85
CA VAL A 180 -4.22 -10.80 -17.26
C VAL A 180 -5.37 -11.39 -16.43
N TRP A 181 -6.60 -10.97 -16.78
CA TRP A 181 -7.82 -11.21 -16.01
C TRP A 181 -8.15 -12.68 -15.73
N GLU A 182 -7.63 -13.60 -16.53
CA GLU A 182 -7.73 -15.04 -16.40
C GLU A 182 -6.78 -15.64 -15.34
N ASN A 183 -5.78 -14.90 -14.88
CA ASN A 183 -4.88 -15.32 -13.79
C ASN A 183 -5.31 -14.76 -12.42
N ILE A 184 -6.24 -13.78 -12.36
CA ILE A 184 -6.71 -13.18 -11.10
C ILE A 184 -7.63 -14.15 -10.35
N LEU A 185 -7.49 -14.17 -9.01
CA LEU A 185 -8.38 -14.89 -8.09
C LEU A 185 -9.87 -14.52 -8.25
N PRO A 186 -10.80 -15.49 -8.20
CA PRO A 186 -12.23 -15.20 -8.15
C PRO A 186 -12.56 -14.23 -7.01
N GLY A 187 -13.33 -13.18 -7.31
CA GLY A 187 -13.65 -12.10 -6.36
C GLY A 187 -12.62 -10.97 -6.28
N MET A 188 -11.36 -11.17 -6.73
CA MET A 188 -10.29 -10.17 -6.58
C MET A 188 -10.09 -9.25 -7.80
N LYS A 189 -10.99 -9.29 -8.79
CA LYS A 189 -10.87 -8.43 -9.99
C LYS A 189 -10.92 -6.94 -9.67
N SER A 190 -11.69 -6.53 -8.65
CA SER A 190 -11.79 -5.13 -8.22
C SER A 190 -10.50 -4.56 -7.62
N GLN A 191 -9.55 -5.42 -7.20
CA GLN A 191 -8.21 -4.98 -6.77
C GLN A 191 -7.36 -4.44 -7.94
N PHE A 192 -7.84 -4.61 -9.18
CA PHE A 192 -7.27 -4.06 -10.42
C PHE A 192 -8.18 -3.00 -11.05
N ASP A 193 -9.26 -2.57 -10.37
CA ASP A 193 -10.06 -1.43 -10.85
C ASP A 193 -9.18 -0.18 -10.90
N LYS A 194 -9.31 0.60 -11.97
CA LYS A 194 -8.66 1.90 -12.08
C LYS A 194 -9.36 2.86 -11.13
N VAL A 195 -8.61 3.66 -10.39
CA VAL A 195 -9.22 4.67 -9.51
C VAL A 195 -9.87 5.75 -10.37
N ALA A 196 -10.97 6.30 -9.87
CA ALA A 196 -11.69 7.35 -10.56
C ALA A 196 -10.83 8.61 -10.70
N ALA A 197 -10.57 8.98 -11.94
CA ALA A 197 -10.00 10.23 -12.41
C ALA A 197 -10.30 11.49 -11.58
N SER A 198 -11.55 11.68 -11.17
CA SER A 198 -11.98 12.84 -10.38
C SER A 198 -11.26 12.95 -9.04
N LEU A 199 -10.77 11.83 -8.51
CA LEU A 199 -10.08 11.73 -7.21
C LEU A 199 -8.56 11.93 -7.33
N GLN A 200 -8.01 11.97 -8.55
CA GLN A 200 -6.56 11.92 -8.74
C GLN A 200 -5.97 12.76 -9.92
N ASP A 201 -4.63 12.87 -10.02
CA ASP A 201 -3.83 13.82 -10.84
C ASP A 201 -2.45 13.22 -11.23
N LEU A 202 -2.08 13.16 -12.52
CA LEU A 202 -0.78 12.57 -12.96
C LEU A 202 0.37 13.54 -12.74
N GLN A 203 0.07 14.81 -12.49
CA GLN A 203 1.06 15.88 -12.31
C GLN A 203 1.97 16.06 -13.53
N GLY A 204 1.53 15.56 -14.70
CA GLY A 204 2.31 15.49 -15.95
C GLY A 204 3.41 14.42 -15.96
N GLU A 205 3.45 13.50 -14.99
CA GLU A 205 4.51 12.49 -14.89
C GLU A 205 4.21 11.20 -15.65
N LYS A 206 5.29 10.62 -16.19
CA LYS A 206 5.26 9.31 -16.85
C LYS A 206 4.81 8.21 -15.90
N TYR A 207 4.35 7.09 -16.45
CA TYR A 207 4.16 5.84 -15.72
C TYR A 207 5.49 5.35 -15.16
N ASP A 208 5.45 4.81 -13.93
CA ASP A 208 6.65 4.36 -13.23
C ASP A 208 6.54 2.90 -12.77
N TYR A 209 7.08 1.99 -13.57
CA TYR A 209 7.20 0.57 -13.23
C TYR A 209 7.99 0.32 -11.94
N LEU A 210 8.84 1.26 -11.50
CA LEU A 210 9.68 1.14 -10.30
C LEU A 210 9.16 1.98 -9.13
N SER A 211 7.91 2.46 -9.20
CA SER A 211 7.26 3.16 -8.09
C SER A 211 7.06 2.21 -6.91
N ILE A 212 7.23 2.72 -5.69
CA ILE A 212 6.87 1.98 -4.47
C ILE A 212 5.37 1.66 -4.42
N MET A 213 4.56 2.36 -5.20
CA MET A 213 3.10 2.18 -5.31
C MET A 213 2.67 1.22 -6.42
N HIS A 214 3.59 0.52 -7.09
CA HIS A 214 3.25 -0.43 -8.15
C HIS A 214 3.14 -1.85 -7.58
N TYR A 215 2.03 -2.56 -7.82
CA TYR A 215 1.92 -4.00 -7.55
C TYR A 215 2.96 -4.82 -8.31
N ASP A 216 3.35 -5.98 -7.80
CA ASP A 216 4.15 -6.92 -8.56
C ASP A 216 3.34 -7.63 -9.66
N SER A 217 4.04 -8.32 -10.56
CA SER A 217 3.43 -9.03 -11.68
C SER A 217 2.46 -10.14 -11.28
N THR A 218 2.54 -10.68 -10.07
CA THR A 218 1.77 -11.85 -9.61
C THR A 218 0.74 -11.54 -8.52
N ALA A 219 0.48 -10.27 -8.22
CA ALA A 219 -0.52 -9.82 -7.26
C ALA A 219 -1.87 -10.54 -7.47
N PHE A 220 -2.49 -11.04 -6.40
CA PHE A 220 -3.78 -11.77 -6.43
C PHE A 220 -3.87 -12.92 -7.47
N SER A 221 -2.74 -13.53 -7.86
CA SER A 221 -2.72 -14.62 -8.84
C SER A 221 -3.26 -15.93 -8.28
N ARG A 222 -4.20 -16.56 -9.00
CA ARG A 222 -4.81 -17.85 -8.65
C ARG A 222 -3.96 -19.07 -8.99
N ASN A 223 -2.93 -18.88 -9.83
CA ASN A 223 -2.15 -19.96 -10.43
C ASN A 223 -0.64 -19.66 -10.44
N GLY A 224 -0.21 -18.54 -9.88
CA GLY A 224 1.20 -18.12 -9.84
C GLY A 224 1.75 -17.55 -11.13
N LYS A 225 0.92 -17.39 -12.16
CA LYS A 225 1.27 -16.66 -13.38
C LYS A 225 0.93 -15.19 -13.23
N ASN A 226 1.53 -14.37 -14.09
CA ASN A 226 1.40 -12.94 -14.04
C ASN A 226 -0.07 -12.51 -14.19
N THR A 227 -0.54 -11.65 -13.30
CA THR A 227 -1.79 -10.88 -13.38
C THR A 227 -1.55 -9.49 -13.95
N ILE A 228 -0.31 -9.00 -13.90
CA ILE A 228 0.16 -7.77 -14.56
C ILE A 228 1.39 -8.12 -15.42
N GLU A 229 1.36 -7.74 -16.70
CA GLU A 229 2.50 -7.75 -17.60
C GLU A 229 2.80 -6.32 -18.08
N THR A 230 4.07 -5.97 -18.26
CA THR A 230 4.48 -4.65 -18.77
C THR A 230 4.51 -4.64 -20.29
N VAL A 231 4.11 -3.51 -20.90
CA VAL A 231 4.25 -3.27 -22.35
C VAL A 231 5.71 -3.04 -22.71
N GLU A 232 6.48 -2.40 -21.81
CA GLU A 232 7.93 -2.28 -21.95
C GLU A 232 8.62 -3.57 -21.51
N GLU A 233 9.45 -4.16 -22.39
CA GLU A 233 10.14 -5.42 -22.13
C GLU A 233 11.11 -5.30 -20.96
N GLY A 234 11.26 -6.39 -20.18
CA GLY A 234 12.17 -6.46 -19.03
C GLY A 234 11.64 -5.88 -17.72
N PHE A 235 10.57 -5.07 -17.72
CA PHE A 235 10.01 -4.49 -16.49
C PHE A 235 9.04 -5.39 -15.73
N THR A 236 8.51 -6.45 -16.34
CA THR A 236 7.52 -7.34 -15.70
C THR A 236 8.06 -8.04 -14.45
N GLU A 237 9.35 -8.34 -14.38
CA GLU A 237 9.99 -8.93 -13.20
C GLU A 237 10.51 -7.89 -12.19
N LEU A 238 10.33 -6.59 -12.47
CA LEU A 238 10.83 -5.47 -11.66
C LEU A 238 9.70 -4.67 -10.98
N ILE A 239 8.48 -4.72 -11.53
CA ILE A 239 7.30 -4.12 -10.87
C ILE A 239 7.09 -4.73 -9.49
N GLY A 240 6.77 -3.90 -8.49
CA GLY A 240 6.61 -4.32 -7.10
C GLY A 240 7.88 -4.72 -6.35
N SER A 241 9.07 -4.56 -6.95
CA SER A 241 10.36 -4.86 -6.28
C SER A 241 11.05 -3.62 -5.68
N ALA A 242 10.34 -2.50 -5.52
CA ALA A 242 10.89 -1.26 -5.01
C ALA A 242 11.17 -1.35 -3.50
N ASN A 243 12.34 -0.86 -3.07
CA ASN A 243 12.77 -0.90 -1.66
C ASN A 243 12.67 0.47 -0.97
N ASP A 244 12.38 1.54 -1.72
CA ASP A 244 12.23 2.91 -1.24
C ASP A 244 11.50 3.74 -2.33
N LEU A 245 11.21 5.01 -2.05
CA LEU A 245 10.64 5.96 -3.01
C LEU A 245 11.48 6.02 -4.29
N SER A 246 10.83 5.85 -5.44
CA SER A 246 11.47 6.05 -6.74
C SER A 246 11.82 7.53 -6.96
N LYS A 247 12.63 7.81 -8.00
CA LYS A 247 12.87 9.20 -8.45
C LYS A 247 11.57 9.90 -8.85
N ASN A 248 10.63 9.18 -9.47
CA ASN A 248 9.36 9.75 -9.90
C ASN A 248 8.40 9.92 -8.72
N ASP A 249 8.38 9.00 -7.75
CA ASP A 249 7.63 9.16 -6.49
C ASP A 249 8.04 10.45 -5.77
N ILE A 250 9.35 10.71 -5.66
CA ILE A 250 9.89 11.96 -5.09
C ILE A 250 9.43 13.20 -5.88
N ILE A 251 9.47 13.15 -7.22
CA ILE A 251 9.02 14.27 -8.07
C ILE A 251 7.52 14.52 -7.90
N LYS A 252 6.71 13.46 -7.92
CA LYS A 252 5.26 13.49 -7.68
C LYS A 252 4.93 14.10 -6.32
N ILE A 253 5.56 13.64 -5.24
CA ILE A 253 5.38 14.21 -3.88
C ILE A 253 5.75 15.70 -3.85
N ASN A 254 6.90 16.07 -4.43
CA ASN A 254 7.37 17.45 -4.44
C ASN A 254 6.45 18.38 -5.24
N LYS A 255 5.91 17.92 -6.37
CA LYS A 255 4.86 18.63 -7.12
C LYS A 255 3.53 18.70 -6.35
N LEU A 256 3.19 17.68 -5.57
CA LEU A 256 1.90 17.60 -4.85
C LEU A 256 1.85 18.58 -3.68
N TYR A 257 2.99 18.78 -3.02
CA TYR A 257 3.16 19.65 -1.85
C TYR A 257 3.85 20.98 -2.17
N GLU A 258 4.07 21.28 -3.45
CA GLU A 258 4.72 22.52 -3.92
C GLU A 258 6.06 22.79 -3.21
N CYS A 259 6.82 21.71 -2.96
CA CYS A 259 8.04 21.75 -2.17
C CYS A 259 9.11 22.64 -2.84
N GLU A 260 9.65 23.59 -2.07
CA GLU A 260 10.74 24.44 -2.53
C GLU A 260 11.95 23.60 -2.97
N ALA A 261 12.54 23.96 -4.11
CA ALA A 261 13.81 23.37 -4.53
C ALA A 261 14.88 23.63 -3.45
N PRO A 262 15.77 22.67 -3.13
CA PRO A 262 16.79 22.87 -2.11
C PRO A 262 17.67 24.08 -2.46
N THR A 263 17.49 25.19 -1.75
CA THR A 263 18.28 26.40 -1.96
C THR A 263 19.76 26.05 -1.77
N GLN A 264 20.60 26.30 -2.79
CA GLN A 264 22.04 25.98 -2.77
C GLN A 264 22.86 26.90 -1.83
N SER A 265 22.29 27.31 -0.70
CA SER A 265 22.80 28.39 0.17
C SER A 265 22.89 28.00 1.66
N ARG A 266 23.28 26.75 1.95
CA ARG A 266 24.04 26.45 3.19
C ARG A 266 25.29 25.66 2.85
N LYS A 267 26.39 26.38 2.55
CA LYS A 267 27.75 25.81 2.60
C LYS A 267 27.91 25.17 3.98
N ALA A 268 28.20 23.86 4.02
CA ALA A 268 28.45 23.16 5.26
C ALA A 268 29.62 23.83 6.01
N GLN A 269 29.33 24.55 7.09
CA GLN A 269 30.35 25.01 8.02
C GLN A 269 30.93 23.76 8.69
N LYS A 270 32.15 23.38 8.30
CA LYS A 270 32.90 22.30 8.93
C LYS A 270 33.30 22.71 10.34
N THR A 271 32.46 22.43 11.33
CA THR A 271 32.85 22.47 12.74
C THR A 271 33.82 21.33 13.01
N VAL A 272 35.10 21.68 13.17
CA VAL A 272 36.17 20.71 13.47
C VAL A 272 36.05 20.25 14.92
N VAL A 273 35.36 19.14 15.15
CA VAL A 273 35.33 18.48 16.47
C VAL A 273 36.58 17.61 16.60
N LYS A 274 37.42 17.89 17.61
CA LYS A 274 38.61 17.09 17.93
C LYS A 274 38.20 15.73 18.53
N PRO A 275 38.93 14.62 18.25
CA PRO A 275 38.58 13.30 18.78
C PRO A 275 38.79 13.19 20.30
N PRO A 276 37.89 12.50 21.04
CA PRO A 276 38.13 12.13 22.44
C PRO A 276 39.20 11.05 22.57
N ILE A 277 39.96 11.11 23.68
CA ILE A 277 41.04 10.17 24.00
C ILE A 277 40.46 8.80 24.41
N ARG A 278 41.00 7.70 23.86
CA ARG A 278 40.58 6.32 24.17
C ARG A 278 41.05 5.87 25.55
N GLY A 279 40.17 5.90 26.56
CA GLY A 279 40.31 5.09 27.78
C GLY A 279 39.79 3.66 27.55
N ARG A 280 40.59 2.63 27.86
CA ARG A 280 40.14 1.23 27.85
C ARG A 280 39.56 0.85 29.22
N ILE A 281 38.25 0.65 29.31
CA ILE A 281 37.61 -0.14 30.37
C ILE A 281 36.65 -1.12 29.70
N ARG A 282 36.74 -2.41 30.03
CA ARG A 282 35.83 -3.45 29.53
C ARG A 282 34.83 -3.82 30.64
N PRO A 283 33.52 -3.65 30.46
CA PRO A 283 32.53 -4.41 31.20
C PRO A 283 32.51 -5.85 30.69
N LYS A 284 32.35 -6.83 31.58
CA LYS A 284 31.88 -8.16 31.18
C LYS A 284 30.39 -8.06 30.84
N ILE A 285 29.98 -8.67 29.75
CA ILE A 285 28.56 -8.92 29.44
C ILE A 285 28.37 -10.41 29.69
N ASP A 286 27.62 -10.74 30.73
CA ASP A 286 27.16 -12.11 30.95
C ASP A 286 26.02 -12.39 29.96
N VAL A 287 26.22 -13.41 29.12
CA VAL A 287 25.24 -13.80 28.11
C VAL A 287 24.15 -14.62 28.78
N VAL A 288 22.99 -14.00 29.00
CA VAL A 288 21.75 -14.72 29.31
C VAL A 288 21.12 -15.13 27.99
N GLU A 289 21.39 -16.36 27.55
CA GLU A 289 20.61 -17.00 26.50
C GLU A 289 19.17 -17.15 26.98
N ASN A 290 18.21 -16.58 26.27
CA ASN A 290 16.80 -16.74 26.60
C ASN A 290 15.97 -16.95 25.33
N GLY A 291 15.54 -18.20 25.13
CA GLY A 291 14.41 -18.61 24.28
C GLY A 291 14.45 -18.20 22.80
N SER A 292 14.77 -19.13 21.91
CA SER A 292 14.32 -19.03 20.53
C SER A 292 12.79 -19.07 20.48
N GLU A 293 12.15 -18.01 19.97
CA GLU A 293 10.80 -18.16 19.44
C GLU A 293 10.86 -19.23 18.35
N LYS A 294 10.13 -20.34 18.53
CA LYS A 294 10.05 -21.37 17.50
C LYS A 294 9.42 -20.74 16.26
N CYS A 295 10.17 -20.69 15.17
CA CYS A 295 9.61 -20.37 13.87
C CYS A 295 8.56 -21.42 13.53
N ILE A 296 7.29 -20.99 13.47
CA ILE A 296 6.13 -21.82 13.18
C ILE A 296 5.25 -21.08 12.19
N ASP A 297 4.49 -21.82 11.40
CA ASP A 297 3.44 -21.24 10.57
C ASP A 297 2.25 -20.81 11.43
N HIS A 298 1.54 -19.78 10.99
CA HIS A 298 0.41 -19.19 11.70
C HIS A 298 -0.96 -19.64 11.17
N PHE A 299 -0.97 -20.33 10.02
CA PHE A 299 -2.13 -21.05 9.52
C PHE A 299 -1.79 -22.51 9.23
N VAL A 300 -2.74 -23.41 9.51
CA VAL A 300 -2.62 -24.85 9.26
C VAL A 300 -2.44 -25.15 7.77
N ASP A 301 -3.00 -24.31 6.91
CA ASP A 301 -3.00 -24.49 5.45
C ASP A 301 -1.68 -24.05 4.77
N CYS A 302 -0.72 -23.47 5.51
CA CYS A 302 0.54 -22.96 4.95
C CYS A 302 1.28 -23.93 4.00
N PRO A 303 1.38 -25.25 4.27
CA PRO A 303 1.98 -26.21 3.34
C PRO A 303 1.33 -26.24 1.94
N HIS A 304 0.01 -26.02 1.83
CA HIS A 304 -0.69 -25.93 0.54
C HIS A 304 -0.32 -24.67 -0.25
N PHE A 305 0.14 -23.63 0.46
CA PHE A 305 0.60 -22.37 -0.11
C PHE A 305 2.12 -22.31 -0.32
N SER A 306 2.87 -23.39 -0.09
CA SER A 306 4.34 -23.46 -0.27
C SER A 306 4.86 -22.96 -1.64
N GLN A 307 4.06 -23.08 -2.71
CA GLN A 307 4.38 -22.51 -4.03
C GLN A 307 4.46 -20.97 -4.07
N TYR A 308 3.83 -20.28 -3.12
CA TYR A 308 3.80 -18.82 -3.00
C TYR A 308 5.01 -18.26 -2.23
N CYS A 309 5.75 -19.10 -1.49
CA CYS A 309 6.94 -18.71 -0.72
C CYS A 309 8.04 -18.03 -1.55
N LYS A 310 8.08 -18.31 -2.86
CA LYS A 310 9.07 -17.81 -3.82
C LYS A 310 8.54 -16.70 -4.73
N ARG A 311 7.35 -16.16 -4.46
CA ARG A 311 6.69 -15.13 -5.30
C ARG A 311 6.76 -13.76 -4.60
N ALA A 312 7.00 -12.68 -5.33
CA ALA A 312 7.15 -11.34 -4.76
C ALA A 312 5.85 -10.82 -4.11
N SER A 313 4.72 -10.87 -4.83
CA SER A 313 3.34 -10.61 -4.33
C SER A 313 3.08 -11.19 -2.95
N PHE A 314 3.40 -12.46 -2.79
CA PHE A 314 3.14 -13.22 -1.60
C PHE A 314 4.38 -13.32 -0.71
N PHE A 315 5.51 -12.68 -1.03
CA PHE A 315 6.71 -12.73 -0.19
C PHE A 315 6.38 -12.18 1.20
N PHE A 316 5.72 -11.02 1.25
CA PHE A 316 5.31 -10.38 2.50
C PHE A 316 4.25 -11.20 3.25
N VAL A 317 3.20 -11.66 2.57
CA VAL A 317 2.18 -12.56 3.15
C VAL A 317 2.83 -13.81 3.74
N MET A 318 3.58 -14.54 2.93
CA MET A 318 4.09 -15.86 3.25
C MET A 318 5.22 -15.79 4.28
N LYS A 319 6.02 -14.73 4.29
CA LYS A 319 6.95 -14.40 5.38
C LYS A 319 6.25 -14.07 6.70
N SER A 320 5.04 -13.51 6.64
CA SER A 320 4.30 -13.06 7.83
C SER A 320 3.42 -14.13 8.45
N TYR A 321 2.85 -15.00 7.61
CA TYR A 321 1.87 -16.01 8.01
C TYR A 321 2.38 -17.45 7.87
N CYS A 322 3.34 -17.70 6.98
CA CYS A 322 3.91 -19.03 6.72
C CYS A 322 5.46 -19.05 6.78
N PRO A 323 6.11 -18.40 7.77
CA PRO A 323 7.57 -18.25 7.79
C PRO A 323 8.31 -19.60 7.86
N PHE A 324 7.71 -20.62 8.49
CA PHE A 324 8.31 -21.94 8.62
C PHE A 324 8.21 -22.74 7.31
N THR A 325 7.02 -22.85 6.72
CA THR A 325 6.82 -23.49 5.40
C THR A 325 7.70 -22.85 4.32
N CYS A 326 7.94 -21.53 4.42
CA CYS A 326 8.70 -20.79 3.42
C CYS A 326 10.20 -20.62 3.70
N ASN A 327 10.68 -21.08 4.86
CA ASN A 327 12.05 -20.84 5.31
C ASN A 327 12.41 -19.33 5.30
N HIS A 328 11.47 -18.49 5.77
CA HIS A 328 11.64 -17.04 5.97
C HIS A 328 11.81 -16.68 7.45
N CYS A 329 12.21 -17.67 8.26
CA CYS A 329 12.79 -17.49 9.60
C CYS A 329 14.14 -16.76 9.50
#